data_AF-A0A6N7YMW9-F1
#
_entry.id   AF-A0A6N7YMW9-F1
#
_cell.length_a   1.000
_cell.length_b   1.000
_cell.length_c   1.000
_cell.angle_alpha   90.00
_cell.angle_beta   90.00
_cell.angle_gamma   90.00
#
_symmetry.space_group_name_H-M   'P 1'
#
loop_
_entity.id
_entity.type
_entity.pdbx_description
1 polymer ?
#
loop_
_entity_poly.entity_id
_entity_poly.type
_entity_poly.pdbx_seq_one_letter_code
_entity_poly.pdbx_strand_id
1 'polypeptide(L)'
;MVRAAARRPSIGNARERGRPPAMRTCVPMAQPKRAPGATRAAVAALLQEGHSLAEIARRLGVSKPTASYHARALGIPIDARANRRYDWAAVQAFYDAGNSISACQAQFGMARATFGAAVRRGQVVTRPQAMPLEQLLARPRNRQHVKQRLIQAGLKDDACEQCGIARWRGAPLAIELHHRNGDPADNRLENLQLLCPNCHSQTDTFAGRRRPPGAQAAA
;
A
#
# COMPACT_ATOMS: atom_id res chain seq x y z
N MET A 1 -15.53 25.84 48.86
CA MET A 1 -14.06 26.06 48.94
C MET A 1 -13.41 25.38 47.75
N VAL A 2 -12.89 26.19 46.82
CA VAL A 2 -12.30 25.77 45.56
C VAL A 2 -10.93 25.14 45.83
N ARG A 3 -10.76 23.85 45.50
CA ARG A 3 -9.44 23.22 45.42
C ARG A 3 -9.14 22.93 43.94
N ALA A 4 -8.27 23.76 43.37
CA ALA A 4 -7.65 23.55 42.07
C ALA A 4 -6.78 22.27 42.13
N ALA A 5 -7.22 21.22 41.47
CA ALA A 5 -6.43 20.01 41.27
C ALA A 5 -5.67 20.12 39.95
N ALA A 6 -4.34 20.15 40.07
CA ALA A 6 -3.39 20.27 38.98
C ALA A 6 -3.62 19.20 37.89
N ARG A 7 -3.62 19.66 36.63
CA ARG A 7 -3.63 18.80 35.44
C ARG A 7 -2.35 17.95 35.44
N ARG A 8 -2.49 16.62 35.51
CA ARG A 8 -1.38 15.70 35.25
C ARG A 8 -1.20 15.55 33.73
N PRO A 9 0.04 15.58 33.19
CA PRO A 9 0.27 15.47 31.76
C PRO A 9 0.03 14.04 31.27
N SER A 10 -0.48 13.97 30.04
CA SER A 10 -0.74 12.75 29.28
C SER A 10 0.54 11.95 29.08
N ILE A 11 0.56 10.70 29.54
CA ILE A 11 1.56 9.69 29.15
C ILE A 11 1.21 9.26 27.72
N GLY A 12 1.85 9.95 26.76
CA GLY A 12 1.76 9.67 25.33
C GLY A 12 2.30 8.29 24.98
N ASN A 13 1.62 7.66 24.01
CA ASN A 13 1.86 6.32 23.52
C ASN A 13 3.25 6.24 22.83
N ALA A 14 4.18 5.51 23.43
CA ALA A 14 5.53 5.28 22.93
C ALA A 14 5.53 4.31 21.73
N ARG A 15 5.06 4.77 20.57
CA ARG A 15 5.35 4.18 19.26
C ARG A 15 5.61 5.24 18.20
N GLU A 16 6.26 6.32 18.57
CA GLU A 16 7.03 7.12 17.63
C GLU A 16 8.47 6.62 17.63
N ARG A 17 8.73 5.57 16.84
CA ARG A 17 10.07 5.44 16.26
C ARG A 17 10.17 6.48 15.15
N GLY A 18 10.29 7.75 15.58
CA GLY A 18 10.82 8.80 14.74
C GLY A 18 12.20 8.33 14.29
N ARG A 19 12.28 7.81 13.07
CA ARG A 19 13.55 7.85 12.36
C ARG A 19 13.90 9.33 12.35
N PRO A 20 15.02 9.77 12.97
CA PRO A 20 15.38 11.18 12.92
C PRO A 20 15.33 11.60 11.45
N PRO A 21 14.81 12.78 11.11
CA PRO A 21 15.00 13.28 9.76
C PRO A 21 16.50 13.22 9.56
N ALA A 22 16.96 12.37 8.64
CA ALA A 22 18.32 12.47 8.18
C ALA A 22 18.37 13.85 7.54
N MET A 23 18.76 14.85 8.32
CA MET A 23 19.29 16.09 7.82
C MET A 23 20.56 15.67 7.10
N ARG A 24 20.37 15.18 5.86
CA ARG A 24 21.36 15.25 4.83
C ARG A 24 21.54 16.74 4.62
N THR A 25 22.33 17.37 5.49
CA THR A 25 23.07 18.57 5.13
C THR A 25 24.05 18.12 4.05
N CYS A 26 23.54 17.91 2.84
CA CYS A 26 24.35 17.94 1.65
C CYS A 26 24.75 19.39 1.48
N VAL A 27 25.72 19.85 2.29
CA VAL A 27 26.51 21.01 1.92
C VAL A 27 27.21 20.59 0.64
N PRO A 28 26.87 21.16 -0.53
CA PRO A 28 27.57 20.82 -1.75
C PRO A 28 29.00 21.32 -1.55
N MET A 29 29.93 20.40 -1.31
CA MET A 29 31.35 20.68 -1.42
C MET A 29 31.54 21.16 -2.86
N ALA A 30 31.78 22.47 -3.03
CA ALA A 30 32.08 23.07 -4.31
C ALA A 30 33.39 22.43 -4.79
N GLN A 31 33.28 21.42 -5.65
CA GLN A 31 34.45 20.78 -6.22
C GLN A 31 35.21 21.82 -7.06
N PRO A 32 36.55 21.82 -7.01
CA PRO A 32 37.33 22.73 -7.84
C PRO A 32 36.94 22.54 -9.30
N LYS A 33 36.62 23.64 -9.98
CA LYS A 33 36.27 23.61 -11.41
C LYS A 33 37.47 23.02 -12.16
N ARG A 34 37.28 21.81 -12.70
CA ARG A 34 38.29 21.14 -13.53
C ARG A 34 38.58 22.00 -14.76
N ALA A 35 39.82 21.95 -15.24
CA ALA A 35 40.21 22.65 -16.46
C ALA A 35 39.29 22.26 -17.64
N PRO A 36 39.00 23.18 -18.58
CA PRO A 36 38.22 22.88 -19.78
C PRO A 36 38.77 21.64 -20.49
N GLY A 37 37.92 20.64 -20.75
CA GLY A 37 38.32 19.38 -21.40
C GLY A 37 38.84 18.28 -20.46
N ALA A 38 39.28 18.60 -19.24
CA ALA A 38 39.80 17.60 -18.29
C ALA A 38 38.72 16.58 -17.85
N THR A 39 37.47 17.02 -17.74
CA THR A 39 36.34 16.11 -17.45
C THR A 39 36.08 15.14 -18.61
N ARG A 40 36.22 15.59 -19.87
CA ARG A 40 36.04 14.73 -21.04
C ARG A 40 37.13 13.66 -21.12
N ALA A 41 38.40 14.05 -20.89
CA ALA A 41 39.53 13.12 -20.85
C ALA A 41 39.40 12.08 -19.73
N ALA A 42 39.01 12.53 -18.53
CA ALA A 42 38.79 11.62 -17.39
C ALA A 42 37.61 10.65 -17.61
N VAL A 43 36.54 11.11 -18.27
CA VAL A 43 35.44 10.24 -18.69
C VAL A 43 35.92 9.21 -19.72
N ALA A 44 36.75 9.61 -20.70
CA ALA A 44 37.29 8.70 -21.71
C ALA A 44 38.15 7.58 -21.10
N ALA A 45 39.07 7.92 -20.18
CA ALA A 45 39.94 6.95 -19.51
C ALA A 45 39.14 5.92 -18.71
N LEU A 46 38.18 6.37 -17.89
CA LEU A 46 37.35 5.47 -17.09
C LEU A 46 36.41 4.59 -17.93
N LEU A 47 36.04 5.04 -19.14
CA LEU A 47 35.27 4.22 -20.09
C LEU A 47 36.13 3.13 -20.72
N GLN A 48 37.41 3.40 -21.01
CA GLN A 48 38.36 2.37 -21.47
C GLN A 48 38.60 1.30 -20.40
N GLU A 49 38.56 1.68 -19.12
CA GLU A 49 38.60 0.77 -17.96
C GLU A 49 37.29 -0.03 -17.76
N GLY A 50 36.25 0.20 -18.58
CA GLY A 50 34.98 -0.53 -18.52
C GLY A 50 34.01 -0.06 -17.42
N HIS A 51 34.24 1.10 -16.81
CA HIS A 51 33.34 1.61 -15.78
C HIS A 51 32.00 2.10 -16.36
N SER A 52 30.91 1.81 -15.65
CA SER A 52 29.59 2.34 -16.03
C SER A 52 29.52 3.86 -15.84
N LEU A 53 28.69 4.56 -16.62
CA LEU A 53 28.50 6.00 -16.47
C LEU A 53 28.08 6.45 -15.05
N ALA A 54 27.40 5.58 -14.30
CA ALA A 54 27.02 5.86 -12.91
C ALA A 54 28.23 5.77 -11.96
N GLU A 55 29.16 4.85 -12.21
CA GLU A 55 30.43 4.73 -11.49
C GLU A 55 31.33 5.94 -11.80
N ILE A 56 31.43 6.31 -13.08
CA ILE A 56 32.20 7.46 -13.56
C ILE A 56 31.71 8.76 -12.91
N ALA A 57 30.39 8.97 -12.87
CA ALA A 57 29.80 10.12 -12.21
C ALA A 57 30.20 10.21 -10.72
N ARG A 58 30.15 9.09 -9.99
CA ARG A 58 30.55 9.02 -8.58
C ARG A 58 32.04 9.31 -8.39
N ARG A 59 32.91 8.69 -9.19
CA ARG A 59 34.37 8.84 -9.09
C ARG A 59 34.85 10.25 -9.43
N LEU A 60 34.24 10.84 -10.46
CA LEU A 60 34.61 12.19 -10.90
C LEU A 60 33.94 13.29 -10.08
N GLY A 61 32.97 12.94 -9.22
CA GLY A 61 32.18 13.89 -8.46
C GLY A 61 31.24 14.74 -9.32
N VAL A 62 30.97 14.32 -10.55
CA VAL A 62 30.08 15.03 -11.49
C VAL A 62 28.69 14.39 -11.51
N SER A 63 27.69 15.13 -11.99
CA SER A 63 26.35 14.57 -12.18
C SER A 63 26.35 13.47 -13.27
N LYS A 64 25.49 12.46 -13.13
CA LYS A 64 25.29 11.42 -14.17
C LYS A 64 24.94 12.03 -15.54
N PRO A 65 24.09 13.07 -15.64
CA PRO A 65 23.87 13.80 -16.90
C PRO A 65 25.15 14.39 -17.50
N THR A 66 26.05 14.96 -16.67
CA THR A 66 27.34 15.51 -17.13
C THR A 66 28.26 14.43 -17.68
N ALA A 67 28.38 13.28 -17.00
CA ALA A 67 29.15 12.14 -17.50
C ALA A 67 28.56 11.60 -18.82
N SER A 68 27.24 11.51 -18.91
CA SER A 68 26.53 11.09 -20.14
C SER A 68 26.73 12.06 -21.30
N TYR A 69 26.75 13.38 -21.05
CA TYR A 69 27.06 14.39 -22.06
C TYR A 69 28.46 14.18 -22.65
N HIS A 70 29.47 13.98 -21.81
CA HIS A 70 30.84 13.73 -22.28
C HIS A 70 30.99 12.40 -23.01
N ALA A 71 30.32 11.34 -22.54
CA ALA A 71 30.31 10.05 -23.24
C ALA A 71 29.67 10.16 -24.65
N ARG A 72 28.58 10.93 -24.78
CA ARG A 72 27.96 11.22 -26.08
C ARG A 72 28.86 12.05 -26.99
N ALA A 73 29.56 13.05 -26.43
CA ALA A 73 30.54 13.83 -27.18
C ALA A 73 31.74 12.98 -27.66
N LEU A 74 32.00 11.82 -27.04
CA LEU A 74 33.01 10.83 -27.44
C LEU A 74 32.47 9.79 -28.44
N GLY A 75 31.22 9.94 -28.93
CA GLY A 75 30.65 9.05 -29.94
C GLY A 75 30.12 7.72 -29.40
N ILE A 76 30.02 7.55 -28.08
CA ILE A 76 29.51 6.32 -27.47
C ILE A 76 27.98 6.33 -27.55
N PRO A 77 27.36 5.30 -28.16
CA PRO A 77 25.90 5.23 -28.27
C PRO A 77 25.26 5.04 -26.89
N ILE A 78 24.16 5.74 -26.66
CA ILE A 78 23.34 5.52 -25.47
C ILE A 78 22.65 4.16 -25.62
N ASP A 79 22.62 3.36 -24.55
CA ASP A 79 21.85 2.12 -24.53
C ASP A 79 20.40 2.42 -24.93
N ALA A 80 19.93 1.83 -26.03
CA ALA A 80 18.59 2.02 -26.56
C ALA A 80 17.50 1.72 -25.51
N ARG A 81 17.79 0.83 -24.53
CA ARG A 81 16.89 0.55 -23.41
C ARG A 81 16.63 1.78 -22.54
N ALA A 82 17.60 2.69 -22.42
CA ALA A 82 17.47 3.92 -21.65
C ALA A 82 16.58 4.98 -22.34
N ASN A 83 16.34 4.83 -23.64
CA ASN A 83 15.46 5.71 -24.42
C ASN A 83 14.11 5.07 -24.75
N ARG A 84 13.78 3.90 -24.19
CA ARG A 84 12.54 3.20 -24.49
C ARG A 84 11.35 3.98 -23.93
N ARG A 85 10.54 4.55 -24.84
CA ARG A 85 9.23 5.11 -24.51
C ARG A 85 8.19 4.00 -24.62
N TYR A 86 7.33 3.91 -23.62
CA TYR A 86 6.21 2.99 -23.62
C TYR A 86 4.94 3.75 -23.98
N ASP A 87 4.15 3.18 -24.88
CA ASP A 87 2.77 3.59 -25.07
C ASP A 87 1.93 3.06 -23.92
N TRP A 88 1.66 3.92 -22.94
CA TRP A 88 0.90 3.53 -21.75
C TRP A 88 -0.58 3.25 -22.06
N ALA A 89 -1.15 3.83 -23.13
CA ALA A 89 -2.52 3.55 -23.53
C ALA A 89 -2.64 2.11 -24.07
N ALA A 90 -1.69 1.69 -24.90
CA ALA A 90 -1.62 0.30 -25.37
C ALA A 90 -1.39 -0.69 -24.21
N VAL A 91 -0.55 -0.34 -23.23
CA VAL A 91 -0.30 -1.15 -22.04
C VAL A 91 -1.56 -1.27 -21.19
N GLN A 92 -2.29 -0.17 -20.99
CA GLN A 92 -3.55 -0.15 -20.25
C GLN A 92 -4.59 -1.03 -20.93
N ALA A 93 -4.82 -0.85 -22.23
CA ALA A 93 -5.79 -1.65 -22.99
C ALA A 93 -5.48 -3.15 -22.93
N PHE A 94 -4.21 -3.53 -23.04
CA PHE A 94 -3.78 -4.93 -22.91
C PHE A 94 -4.03 -5.48 -21.51
N TYR A 95 -3.79 -4.69 -20.46
CA TYR A 95 -4.05 -5.08 -19.07
C TYR A 95 -5.56 -5.19 -18.76
N ASP A 96 -6.36 -4.27 -19.28
CA ASP A 96 -7.83 -4.24 -19.11
C ASP A 96 -8.53 -5.40 -19.83
N ALA A 97 -7.94 -5.90 -20.91
CA ALA A 97 -8.37 -7.14 -21.57
C ALA A 97 -8.18 -8.40 -20.69
N GLY A 98 -7.71 -8.27 -19.45
CA GLY A 98 -7.63 -9.33 -18.46
C GLY A 98 -6.21 -9.86 -18.23
N ASN A 99 -5.24 -9.47 -19.05
CA ASN A 99 -3.86 -9.96 -18.98
C ASN A 99 -3.18 -9.62 -17.65
N SER A 100 -2.27 -10.49 -17.22
CA SER A 100 -1.51 -10.27 -15.99
C SER A 100 -0.42 -9.21 -16.17
N ILE A 101 0.09 -8.66 -15.07
CA ILE A 101 1.26 -7.75 -15.10
C ILE A 101 2.46 -8.48 -15.73
N SER A 102 2.65 -9.77 -15.46
CA SER A 102 3.72 -10.57 -16.06
C SER A 102 3.57 -10.70 -17.58
N ALA A 103 2.33 -10.83 -18.09
CA ALA A 103 2.07 -10.80 -19.52
C ALA A 103 2.39 -9.42 -20.13
N CYS A 104 2.07 -8.32 -19.42
CA CYS A 104 2.47 -6.98 -19.86
C CYS A 104 4.00 -6.82 -19.92
N GLN A 105 4.72 -7.41 -18.96
CA GLN A 105 6.20 -7.41 -18.98
C GLN A 105 6.75 -8.12 -20.21
N ALA A 106 6.21 -9.31 -20.53
CA ALA A 106 6.62 -10.10 -21.68
C ALA A 106 6.29 -9.40 -23.01
N GLN A 107 5.05 -8.90 -23.15
CA GLN A 107 4.57 -8.27 -24.39
C GLN A 107 5.30 -6.98 -24.72
N PHE A 108 5.47 -6.09 -23.73
CA PHE A 108 6.05 -4.76 -23.95
C PHE A 108 7.55 -4.69 -23.62
N GLY A 109 8.15 -5.79 -23.17
CA GLY A 109 9.56 -5.85 -22.78
C GLY A 109 9.90 -4.84 -21.68
N MET A 110 9.02 -4.70 -20.69
CA MET A 110 9.20 -3.79 -19.56
C MET A 110 9.47 -4.54 -18.26
N ALA A 111 10.25 -3.92 -17.37
CA ALA A 111 10.42 -4.44 -16.02
C ALA A 111 9.16 -4.20 -15.17
N ARG A 112 8.90 -5.07 -14.20
CA ARG A 112 7.81 -4.90 -13.22
C ARG A 112 7.87 -3.56 -12.49
N ALA A 113 9.09 -3.12 -12.16
CA ALA A 113 9.33 -1.83 -11.52
C ALA A 113 8.85 -0.65 -12.38
N THR A 114 8.98 -0.75 -13.71
CA THR A 114 8.51 0.26 -14.67
C THR A 114 6.99 0.33 -14.67
N PHE A 115 6.30 -0.83 -14.70
CA PHE A 115 4.84 -0.88 -14.58
C PHE A 115 4.37 -0.25 -13.26
N GLY A 116 4.98 -0.64 -12.13
CA GLY A 116 4.67 -0.04 -10.82
C GLY A 116 4.94 1.48 -10.76
N ALA A 117 5.97 1.97 -11.46
CA ALA A 117 6.23 3.40 -11.58
C ALA A 117 5.20 4.12 -12.47
N ALA A 118 4.67 3.46 -13.50
CA ALA A 118 3.57 4.00 -14.31
C ALA A 118 2.28 4.11 -13.49
N VAL A 119 1.97 3.11 -12.67
CA VAL A 119 0.82 3.15 -11.74
C VAL A 119 0.94 4.30 -10.75
N ARG A 120 2.11 4.48 -10.12
CA ARG A 120 2.34 5.63 -9.21
C ARG A 120 2.23 6.99 -9.89
N ARG A 121 2.51 7.07 -11.19
CA ARG A 121 2.38 8.29 -11.99
C ARG A 121 0.97 8.49 -12.55
N GLY A 122 0.02 7.57 -12.29
CA GLY A 122 -1.33 7.62 -12.83
C GLY A 122 -1.43 7.32 -14.33
N GLN A 123 -0.38 6.76 -14.94
CA GLN A 123 -0.37 6.41 -16.38
C GLN A 123 -1.02 5.05 -16.65
N VAL A 124 -1.14 4.22 -15.62
CA VAL A 124 -1.80 2.92 -15.66
C VAL A 124 -2.65 2.76 -14.40
N VAL A 125 -3.90 2.36 -14.55
CA VAL A 125 -4.82 2.04 -13.46
C VAL A 125 -4.87 0.51 -13.31
N THR A 126 -4.58 0.02 -12.12
CA THR A 126 -4.67 -1.41 -11.82
C THR A 126 -6.07 -1.80 -11.38
N ARG A 127 -6.48 -3.05 -11.69
CA ARG A 127 -7.71 -3.63 -11.15
C ARG A 127 -7.68 -3.60 -9.61
N PRO A 128 -8.82 -3.38 -8.95
CA PRO A 128 -8.90 -3.41 -7.50
C PRO A 128 -8.43 -4.78 -6.99
N GLN A 129 -7.55 -4.76 -5.98
CA GLN A 129 -7.04 -6.00 -5.36
C GLN A 129 -8.10 -6.70 -4.50
N ALA A 130 -9.06 -5.93 -3.97
CA ALA A 130 -10.11 -6.45 -3.13
C ALA A 130 -11.26 -7.01 -3.97
N MET A 131 -11.64 -8.27 -3.71
CA MET A 131 -12.86 -8.88 -4.25
C MET A 131 -14.07 -7.94 -4.01
N PRO A 132 -14.94 -7.68 -5.00
CA PRO A 132 -16.14 -6.86 -4.81
C PRO A 132 -16.98 -7.31 -3.62
N LEU A 133 -17.65 -6.37 -2.94
CA LEU A 133 -18.35 -6.68 -1.69
C LEU A 133 -19.51 -7.64 -1.94
N GLU A 134 -20.18 -7.50 -3.07
CA GLU A 134 -21.28 -8.35 -3.52
C GLU A 134 -20.82 -9.82 -3.60
N GLN A 135 -19.63 -10.05 -4.15
CA GLN A 135 -19.03 -11.39 -4.22
C GLN A 135 -18.56 -11.90 -2.86
N LEU A 136 -18.15 -11.00 -1.96
CA LEU A 136 -17.77 -11.36 -0.60
C LEU A 136 -18.99 -11.84 0.20
N LEU A 137 -20.12 -11.11 0.10
CA LEU A 137 -21.34 -11.39 0.84
C LEU A 137 -22.19 -12.52 0.22
N ALA A 138 -21.99 -12.83 -1.07
CA ALA A 138 -22.74 -13.88 -1.77
C ALA A 138 -22.49 -15.32 -1.26
N ARG A 139 -21.47 -15.55 -0.44
CA ARG A 139 -21.13 -16.88 0.08
C ARG A 139 -20.71 -16.82 1.55
N PRO A 140 -20.78 -17.94 2.29
CA PRO A 140 -20.20 -18.03 3.63
C PRO A 140 -18.70 -17.74 3.57
N ARG A 141 -18.23 -16.87 4.47
CA ARG A 141 -16.83 -16.42 4.53
C ARG A 141 -16.39 -16.27 5.97
N ASN A 142 -15.09 -16.07 6.17
CA ASN A 142 -14.55 -15.75 7.48
C ASN A 142 -15.17 -14.45 8.00
N ARG A 143 -15.79 -14.52 9.19
CA ARG A 143 -16.48 -13.39 9.85
C ARG A 143 -15.59 -12.16 10.02
N GLN A 144 -14.33 -12.36 10.39
CA GLN A 144 -13.38 -11.25 10.57
C GLN A 144 -13.07 -10.57 9.25
N HIS A 145 -12.94 -11.33 8.15
CA HIS A 145 -12.75 -10.76 6.82
C HIS A 145 -13.98 -9.95 6.40
N VAL A 146 -15.19 -10.48 6.59
CA VAL A 146 -16.44 -9.77 6.29
C VAL A 146 -16.54 -8.47 7.10
N LYS A 147 -16.33 -8.54 8.42
CA LYS A 147 -16.31 -7.36 9.31
C LYS A 147 -15.35 -6.29 8.78
N GLN A 148 -14.09 -6.64 8.55
CA GLN A 148 -13.07 -5.68 8.10
C GLN A 148 -13.46 -5.01 6.78
N ARG A 149 -14.00 -5.79 5.83
CA ARG A 149 -14.41 -5.29 4.52
C ARG A 149 -15.62 -4.36 4.61
N LEU A 150 -16.58 -4.63 5.48
CA LEU A 150 -17.73 -3.76 5.72
C LEU A 150 -17.31 -2.41 6.32
N ILE A 151 -16.39 -2.42 7.29
CA ILE A 151 -15.85 -1.20 7.92
C ILE A 151 -15.04 -0.39 6.91
N GLN A 152 -14.16 -1.03 6.14
CA GLN A 152 -13.36 -0.35 5.11
C GLN A 152 -14.21 0.26 4.00
N ALA A 153 -15.36 -0.34 3.69
CA ALA A 153 -16.32 0.19 2.73
C ALA A 153 -17.21 1.30 3.30
N GLY A 154 -17.12 1.62 4.61
CA GLY A 154 -17.96 2.62 5.26
C GLY A 154 -19.42 2.20 5.42
N LEU A 155 -19.73 0.91 5.31
CA LEU A 155 -21.10 0.40 5.43
C LEU A 155 -21.51 0.12 6.89
N LYS A 156 -20.51 -0.06 7.76
CA LYS A 156 -20.69 -0.24 9.21
C LYS A 156 -19.53 0.42 9.96
N ASP A 157 -19.81 0.93 11.15
CA ASP A 157 -18.78 1.50 12.03
C ASP A 157 -18.11 0.42 12.89
N ASP A 158 -16.87 0.64 13.32
CA ASP A 158 -16.22 -0.23 14.34
C ASP A 158 -16.73 0.13 15.75
N ALA A 159 -18.05 0.07 15.91
CA ALA A 159 -18.79 0.38 17.13
C ALA A 159 -19.96 -0.60 17.28
N CYS A 160 -20.46 -0.75 18.50
CA CYS A 160 -21.65 -1.56 18.74
C CYS A 160 -22.90 -0.87 18.18
N GLU A 161 -23.62 -1.52 17.27
CA GLU A 161 -24.88 -1.03 16.70
C GLU A 161 -26.04 -1.01 17.70
N GLN A 162 -25.89 -1.63 18.88
CA GLN A 162 -26.92 -1.65 19.93
C GLN A 162 -26.70 -0.59 21.01
N CYS A 163 -25.48 -0.46 21.54
CA CYS A 163 -25.19 0.47 22.64
C CYS A 163 -24.20 1.58 22.28
N GLY A 164 -23.72 1.63 21.04
CA GLY A 164 -22.82 2.66 20.54
C GLY A 164 -21.38 2.56 21.04
N ILE A 165 -21.06 1.63 21.95
CA ILE A 165 -19.71 1.52 22.51
C ILE A 165 -18.70 1.10 21.42
N ALA A 166 -17.62 1.88 21.29
CA ALA A 166 -16.48 1.56 20.43
C ALA A 166 -15.18 1.37 21.23
N ARG A 167 -15.15 1.87 22.47
CA ARG A 167 -13.98 1.85 23.35
C ARG A 167 -14.35 1.39 24.75
N TRP A 168 -13.47 0.64 25.37
CA TRP A 168 -13.59 0.20 26.76
C TRP A 168 -12.27 0.46 27.50
N ARG A 169 -12.34 1.08 28.68
CA ARG A 169 -11.17 1.46 29.50
C ARG A 169 -10.08 2.21 28.70
N GLY A 170 -10.51 3.09 27.80
CA GLY A 170 -9.62 3.91 26.97
C GLY A 170 -9.02 3.19 25.76
N ALA A 171 -9.26 1.89 25.56
CA ALA A 171 -8.78 1.12 24.40
C ALA A 171 -9.92 0.80 23.42
N PRO A 172 -9.65 0.58 22.12
CA PRO A 172 -10.64 0.06 21.18
C PRO A 172 -11.22 -1.28 21.66
N LEU A 173 -12.54 -1.43 21.58
CA LEU A 173 -13.20 -2.66 21.96
C LEU A 173 -13.26 -3.62 20.76
N ALA A 174 -13.06 -4.91 20.99
CA ALA A 174 -13.24 -5.92 19.96
C ALA A 174 -14.73 -6.09 19.64
N ILE A 175 -15.21 -5.38 18.62
CA ILE A 175 -16.57 -5.53 18.11
C ILE A 175 -16.69 -6.83 17.30
N GLU A 176 -17.76 -7.58 17.52
CA GLU A 176 -18.00 -8.90 16.95
C GLU A 176 -19.07 -8.81 15.85
N LEU A 177 -18.89 -9.60 14.78
CA LEU A 177 -19.90 -9.75 13.73
C LEU A 177 -20.94 -10.77 14.18
N HIS A 178 -22.20 -10.34 14.26
CA HIS A 178 -23.36 -11.11 14.64
C HIS A 178 -24.32 -11.27 13.46
N HIS A 179 -24.88 -12.46 13.31
CA HIS A 179 -25.94 -12.78 12.36
C HIS A 179 -27.27 -12.79 13.11
N ARG A 180 -28.17 -11.84 12.78
CA ARG A 180 -29.45 -11.67 13.50
C ARG A 180 -30.30 -12.95 13.49
N ASN A 181 -30.31 -13.67 12.37
CA ASN A 181 -31.01 -14.94 12.22
C ASN A 181 -30.26 -16.16 12.80
N GLY A 182 -29.01 -16.00 13.23
CA GLY A 182 -28.15 -17.08 13.73
C GLY A 182 -27.58 -18.01 12.65
N ASP A 183 -27.87 -17.76 11.37
CA ASP A 183 -27.31 -18.54 10.26
C ASP A 183 -25.96 -17.94 9.82
N PRO A 184 -24.83 -18.64 10.04
CA PRO A 184 -23.50 -18.15 9.65
C PRO A 184 -23.29 -18.09 8.12
N ALA A 185 -24.19 -18.66 7.32
CA ALA A 185 -24.14 -18.62 5.86
C ALA A 185 -24.80 -17.37 5.26
N ASP A 186 -25.71 -16.71 6.00
CA ASP A 186 -26.48 -15.57 5.50
C ASP A 186 -25.75 -14.24 5.74
N ASN A 187 -24.85 -13.89 4.82
CA ASN A 187 -24.06 -12.66 4.88
C ASN A 187 -24.76 -11.44 4.24
N ARG A 188 -26.09 -11.45 4.07
CA ARG A 188 -26.81 -10.26 3.61
C ARG A 188 -26.62 -9.10 4.59
N LEU A 189 -26.42 -7.88 4.07
CA LEU A 189 -26.01 -6.72 4.87
C LEU A 189 -27.00 -6.43 6.00
N GLU A 190 -28.30 -6.59 5.72
CA GLU A 190 -29.41 -6.41 6.66
C GLU A 190 -29.43 -7.45 7.80
N ASN A 191 -28.87 -8.65 7.57
CA ASN A 191 -28.77 -9.71 8.58
C ASN A 191 -27.54 -9.55 9.48
N LEU A 192 -26.53 -8.83 9.02
CA LEU A 192 -25.27 -8.61 9.75
C LEU A 192 -25.38 -7.44 10.71
N GLN A 193 -24.85 -7.62 11.92
CA GLN A 193 -24.78 -6.60 12.95
C GLN A 193 -23.39 -6.63 13.63
N LEU A 194 -22.84 -5.46 13.93
CA LEU A 194 -21.63 -5.31 14.72
C LEU A 194 -21.99 -5.03 16.18
N LEU A 195 -21.65 -5.95 17.08
CA LEU A 195 -22.02 -5.90 18.50
C LEU A 195 -20.78 -5.96 19.40
N CYS A 196 -20.81 -5.27 20.53
CA CYS A 196 -19.79 -5.49 21.56
C CYS A 196 -20.01 -6.85 22.26
N PRO A 197 -18.99 -7.41 22.94
CA PRO A 197 -19.12 -8.73 23.58
C PRO A 197 -20.27 -8.84 24.58
N ASN A 198 -20.56 -7.74 25.30
CA ASN A 198 -21.64 -7.70 26.30
C ASN A 198 -23.04 -7.67 25.66
N CYS A 199 -23.21 -6.93 24.56
CA CYS A 199 -24.47 -6.92 23.82
C CYS A 199 -24.65 -8.24 23.07
N HIS A 200 -23.59 -8.76 22.46
CA HIS A 200 -23.62 -10.03 21.77
C HIS A 200 -23.99 -11.19 22.71
N SER A 201 -23.48 -11.21 23.94
CA SER A 201 -23.82 -12.24 24.94
C SER A 201 -25.30 -12.29 25.33
N GLN A 202 -26.04 -11.21 25.08
CA GLN A 202 -27.48 -11.06 25.35
C GLN A 202 -28.35 -11.42 24.15
N THR A 203 -27.75 -11.74 23.00
CA THR A 203 -28.51 -12.16 21.81
C THR A 203 -29.03 -13.58 21.98
N ASP A 204 -30.20 -13.85 21.42
CA ASP A 204 -30.82 -15.17 21.53
C ASP A 204 -30.01 -16.29 20.85
N THR A 205 -29.16 -15.96 19.88
CA THR A 205 -28.34 -16.95 19.15
C THR A 205 -26.94 -17.11 19.78
N PHE A 206 -26.63 -16.38 20.85
CA PHE A 206 -25.33 -16.44 21.51
C PHE A 206 -24.99 -17.85 21.99
N ALA A 207 -23.76 -18.29 21.74
CA ALA A 207 -23.24 -19.59 22.16
C ALA A 207 -24.15 -20.79 21.79
N GLY A 208 -24.93 -20.68 20.72
CA GLY A 208 -25.80 -21.75 20.24
C GLY A 208 -27.15 -21.87 20.97
N ARG A 209 -27.55 -20.86 21.76
CA ARG A 209 -28.84 -20.84 22.48
C ARG A 209 -30.07 -20.96 21.57
N ARG A 210 -30.00 -20.49 20.32
CA ARG A 210 -30.97 -20.78 19.25
C ARG A 210 -30.30 -21.60 18.15
N ARG A 211 -30.86 -22.77 17.85
CA ARG A 211 -30.56 -23.54 16.64
C ARG A 211 -31.39 -22.94 15.49
N PRO A 212 -30.84 -22.70 14.28
CA PRO A 212 -31.63 -22.22 13.17
C PRO A 212 -32.81 -23.17 12.89
N PRO A 213 -33.98 -22.66 12.49
CA PRO A 213 -35.12 -23.49 12.08
C PRO A 213 -34.70 -24.29 10.85
N GLY A 214 -34.32 -25.54 11.05
CA GLY A 214 -33.71 -26.39 10.02
C GLY A 214 -32.89 -27.55 10.57
N ALA A 215 -32.56 -27.55 11.87
CA ALA A 215 -31.95 -28.69 12.53
C ALA A 215 -32.85 -29.29 13.63
N GLN A 216 -34.14 -29.44 13.31
CA GLN A 216 -35.01 -30.43 13.95
C GLN A 216 -35.25 -31.55 12.94
N ALA A 217 -34.62 -32.71 13.13
CA ALA A 217 -35.10 -34.04 12.76
C ALA A 217 -33.98 -35.09 12.93
N ALA A 218 -34.02 -35.80 14.06
CA ALA A 218 -34.01 -37.26 14.10
C ALA A 218 -34.31 -37.63 15.57
N ALA A 219 -35.40 -38.37 15.72
CA ALA A 219 -35.91 -38.90 16.99
C ALA A 219 -34.89 -39.83 17.69
#